data_AF-A0A0P6YBF3-F1
#
_entry.id   AF-A0A0P6YBF3-F1
#
_cell.length_a   1.000
_cell.length_b   1.000
_cell.length_c   1.000
_cell.angle_alpha   90.00
_cell.angle_beta   90.00
_cell.angle_gamma   90.00
#
_symmetry.space_group_name_H-M   'P 1'
#
loop_
_entity.id
_entity.type
_entity.pdbx_description
1 polymer ?
#
loop_
_entity_poly.entity_id
_entity_poly.type
_entity_poly.pdbx_seq_one_letter_code
_entity_poly.pdbx_strand_id
1 'polypeptide(L)'
;MVAVFLSAFLLAACTPKQGLTLHDAWARPGLKDGNSAVYFEVQNPLAEEDLLLKAECTAAASTELHISMMDASGNMMMQPQENVPIPAQGQVSFKPGGLHVMLIGLTQDLNAGDTLALTLTFQNAGTLQLEVPVKTP
;
A
#
# COMPACT_ATOMS: atom_id res chain seq x y z
N MET A 1 -59.40 0.70 -8.21
CA MET A 1 -58.75 1.21 -6.98
C MET A 1 -57.38 0.57 -6.91
N VAL A 2 -56.34 1.40 -7.04
CA VAL A 2 -54.94 1.03 -7.26
C VAL A 2 -54.27 0.74 -5.93
N ALA A 3 -53.48 -0.33 -5.84
CA ALA A 3 -52.53 -0.52 -4.75
C ALA A 3 -51.22 -1.08 -5.34
N VAL A 4 -50.35 -0.16 -5.76
CA VAL A 4 -48.95 -0.44 -6.11
C VAL A 4 -48.17 -0.37 -4.80
N PHE A 5 -47.74 -1.52 -4.28
CA PHE A 5 -46.77 -1.55 -3.19
C PHE A 5 -45.36 -1.45 -3.79
N LEU A 6 -44.80 -0.25 -3.73
CA LEU A 6 -43.44 0.07 -4.13
C LEU A 6 -42.50 -0.32 -2.98
N SER A 7 -41.95 -1.54 -3.00
CA SER A 7 -40.93 -1.96 -2.03
C SER A 7 -39.60 -1.28 -2.35
N ALA A 8 -39.24 -0.26 -1.56
CA ALA A 8 -37.95 0.40 -1.61
C ALA A 8 -36.86 -0.55 -1.10
N PHE A 9 -36.03 -1.08 -2.01
CA PHE A 9 -34.81 -1.78 -1.66
C PHE A 9 -33.76 -0.73 -1.24
N LEU A 10 -33.56 -0.58 0.07
CA LEU A 10 -32.44 0.16 0.63
C LEU A 10 -31.15 -0.63 0.35
N LEU A 11 -30.52 -0.35 -0.79
CA LEU A 11 -29.12 -0.70 -0.99
C LEU A 11 -28.30 0.17 -0.04
N ALA A 12 -27.94 -0.40 1.11
CA ALA A 12 -26.89 0.13 1.96
C ALA A 12 -25.60 0.15 1.13
N ALA A 13 -25.30 1.30 0.54
CA ALA A 13 -23.97 1.57 0.02
C ALA A 13 -23.04 1.61 1.24
N CYS A 14 -22.33 0.52 1.51
CA CYS A 14 -21.11 0.56 2.32
C CYS A 14 -20.17 1.57 1.65
N THR A 15 -20.22 2.81 2.11
CA THR A 15 -19.21 3.81 1.77
C THR A 15 -17.93 3.30 2.43
N PRO A 16 -16.86 2.97 1.68
CA PRO A 16 -15.60 2.63 2.31
C PRO A 16 -15.23 3.77 3.25
N LYS A 17 -14.98 3.43 4.50
CA LYS A 17 -14.63 4.38 5.56
C LYS A 17 -13.23 4.91 5.24
N GLN A 18 -13.17 5.88 4.33
CA GLN A 18 -11.95 6.55 3.90
C GLN A 18 -11.49 7.46 5.05
N GLY A 19 -10.75 6.87 5.98
CA GLY A 19 -10.17 7.56 7.13
C GLY A 19 -8.65 7.45 7.22
N LEU A 20 -8.02 6.53 6.49
CA LEU A 20 -6.57 6.42 6.46
C LEU A 20 -5.97 7.56 5.64
N THR A 21 -4.83 8.07 6.09
CA THR A 21 -4.06 9.08 5.36
C THR A 21 -2.67 8.53 5.04
N LEU A 22 -2.22 8.77 3.81
CA LEU A 22 -0.91 8.37 3.34
C LEU A 22 -0.04 9.61 3.11
N HIS A 23 1.20 9.55 3.59
CA HIS A 23 2.15 10.66 3.52
C HIS A 23 3.49 10.18 2.97
N ASP A 24 4.28 11.14 2.48
CA ASP A 24 5.69 10.97 2.13
C ASP A 24 6.00 9.76 1.25
N ALA A 25 5.10 9.46 0.31
CA ALA A 25 5.29 8.34 -0.60
C ALA A 25 6.43 8.63 -1.59
N TRP A 26 7.32 7.66 -1.78
CA TRP A 26 8.35 7.69 -2.81
C TRP A 26 8.83 6.28 -3.18
N ALA A 27 9.36 6.14 -4.39
CA ALA A 27 9.92 4.91 -4.91
C ALA A 27 11.42 5.07 -5.19
N ARG A 28 12.17 3.98 -5.00
CA ARG A 28 13.58 3.93 -5.38
C ARG A 28 13.73 3.82 -6.92
N PRO A 29 14.77 4.40 -7.53
CA PRO A 29 15.08 4.14 -8.93
C PRO A 29 15.42 2.66 -9.15
N GLY A 30 15.17 2.17 -10.35
CA GLY A 30 15.42 0.78 -10.74
C GLY A 30 15.47 0.64 -12.25
N LEU A 31 16.12 -0.43 -12.72
CA LEU A 31 16.20 -0.74 -14.15
C LEU A 31 15.13 -1.77 -14.51
N LYS A 32 14.69 -1.75 -15.77
CA LYS A 32 13.83 -2.76 -16.35
C LYS A 32 14.35 -4.18 -16.06
N ASP A 33 13.42 -5.10 -15.82
CA ASP A 33 13.63 -6.49 -15.39
C ASP A 33 14.27 -6.65 -14.00
N GLY A 34 14.66 -5.53 -13.37
CA GLY A 34 15.18 -5.49 -12.00
C GLY A 34 14.09 -5.33 -10.94
N ASN A 35 14.54 -5.08 -9.72
CA ASN A 35 13.66 -4.84 -8.57
C ASN A 35 13.81 -3.41 -8.04
N SER A 36 12.76 -2.91 -7.40
CA SER A 36 12.77 -1.66 -6.66
C SER A 36 11.91 -1.77 -5.39
N ALA A 37 11.79 -0.69 -4.62
CA ALA A 37 10.97 -0.63 -3.42
C ALA A 37 10.22 0.70 -3.35
N VAL A 38 9.02 0.65 -2.78
CA VAL A 38 8.18 1.81 -2.46
C VAL A 38 8.06 1.98 -0.96
N TYR A 39 8.14 3.23 -0.53
CA TYR A 39 8.15 3.70 0.84
C TYR A 39 7.07 4.77 1.00
N PHE A 40 6.45 4.85 2.17
CA PHE A 40 5.38 5.80 2.52
C PHE A 40 5.08 5.68 4.01
N GLU A 41 4.28 6.60 4.54
CA GLU A 41 3.70 6.47 5.87
C GLU A 41 2.19 6.33 5.78
N VAL A 42 1.61 5.45 6.59
CA VAL A 42 0.15 5.33 6.76
C VAL A 42 -0.21 5.74 8.17
N GLN A 43 -1.10 6.72 8.30
CA GLN A 43 -1.69 7.12 9.57
C GLN A 43 -3.15 6.69 9.61
N ASN A 44 -3.53 6.06 10.71
CA ASN A 44 -4.88 5.62 11.01
C ASN A 44 -5.47 6.45 12.17
N PRO A 45 -6.22 7.53 11.88
CA PRO A 45 -6.89 8.35 12.89
C PRO A 45 -8.20 7.72 13.38
N LEU A 46 -8.52 6.47 13.02
CA LEU A 46 -9.74 5.77 13.43
C LEU A 46 -9.53 5.03 14.76
N ALA A 47 -10.63 4.70 15.43
CA ALA A 47 -10.61 3.96 16.70
C ALA A 47 -10.38 2.45 16.53
N GLU A 48 -10.43 1.95 15.29
CA GLU A 48 -10.28 0.53 14.95
C GLU A 48 -8.98 0.34 14.14
N GLU A 49 -8.35 -0.82 14.31
CA GLU A 49 -7.22 -1.26 13.48
C GLU A 49 -7.69 -1.51 12.03
N ASP A 50 -6.76 -1.34 11.08
CA ASP A 50 -6.93 -1.82 9.71
C ASP A 50 -5.74 -2.71 9.31
N LEU A 51 -5.90 -3.54 8.28
CA LEU A 51 -4.84 -4.38 7.75
C LEU A 51 -4.57 -4.02 6.31
N LEU A 52 -3.32 -3.69 5.97
CA LEU A 52 -2.88 -3.62 4.58
C LEU A 52 -2.69 -5.04 4.06
N LEU A 53 -3.53 -5.47 3.12
CA LEU A 53 -3.54 -6.84 2.60
C LEU A 53 -2.72 -6.98 1.32
N LYS A 54 -2.71 -5.94 0.48
CA LYS A 54 -2.08 -5.99 -0.85
C LYS A 54 -1.58 -4.62 -1.27
N ALA A 55 -0.47 -4.62 -2.00
CA ALA A 55 -0.03 -3.50 -2.82
C ALA A 55 0.04 -3.95 -4.28
N GLU A 56 -0.24 -3.07 -5.23
CA GLU A 56 -0.16 -3.33 -6.68
C GLU A 56 0.42 -2.11 -7.40
N CYS A 57 1.30 -2.36 -8.36
CA CYS A 57 1.91 -1.31 -9.18
C CYS A 57 1.99 -1.75 -10.64
N THR A 58 1.56 -0.89 -11.56
CA THR A 58 1.58 -1.17 -13.01
C THR A 58 2.99 -1.18 -13.61
N ALA A 59 3.96 -0.59 -12.91
CA ALA A 59 5.36 -0.54 -13.36
C ALA A 59 6.17 -1.80 -12.98
N ALA A 60 5.54 -2.81 -12.37
CA ALA A 60 6.18 -4.05 -11.94
C ALA A 60 5.32 -5.27 -12.32
N ALA A 61 5.97 -6.41 -12.56
CA ALA A 61 5.29 -7.67 -12.83
C ALA A 61 4.55 -8.20 -11.60
N SER A 62 5.14 -8.02 -10.41
CA SER A 62 4.50 -8.33 -9.14
C SER A 62 5.00 -7.42 -8.01
N THR A 63 4.26 -7.44 -6.91
CA THR A 63 4.49 -6.62 -5.72
C THR A 63 4.33 -7.46 -4.48
N GLU A 64 5.19 -7.25 -3.49
CA GLU A 64 5.17 -7.99 -2.22
C GLU A 64 5.37 -7.03 -1.04
N LEU A 65 4.74 -7.31 0.10
CA LEU A 65 4.98 -6.57 1.35
C LEU A 65 6.14 -7.23 2.08
N HIS A 66 7.19 -6.50 2.41
CA HIS A 66 8.40 -7.04 3.04
C HIS A 66 8.76 -6.24 4.28
N ILE A 67 9.36 -6.91 5.27
CA ILE A 67 10.08 -6.25 6.37
C ILE A 67 11.57 -6.58 6.27
N SER A 68 12.40 -5.54 6.28
CA SER A 68 13.83 -5.69 6.49
C SER A 68 14.14 -5.75 7.98
N MET A 69 14.91 -6.76 8.38
CA MET A 69 15.40 -6.90 9.76
C MET A 69 16.80 -7.50 9.75
N MET A 70 17.53 -7.30 10.86
CA MET A 70 18.84 -7.90 11.06
C MET A 70 18.67 -9.26 11.73
N ASP A 71 19.30 -10.28 11.16
CA ASP A 71 19.34 -11.61 11.78
C ASP A 71 20.30 -11.65 12.98
N ALA A 72 20.29 -12.76 13.73
CA ALA A 72 21.17 -12.96 14.87
C ALA A 72 22.67 -12.98 14.53
N SER A 73 23.02 -13.08 13.25
CA SER A 73 24.39 -13.09 12.72
C SER A 73 24.83 -11.73 12.18
N GLY A 74 23.97 -10.70 12.26
CA GLY A 74 24.25 -9.35 11.79
C GLY A 74 23.97 -9.11 10.30
N ASN A 75 23.37 -10.07 9.59
CA ASN A 75 23.02 -9.91 8.18
C ASN A 75 21.63 -9.28 8.04
N MET A 76 21.46 -8.46 7.01
CA MET A 76 20.14 -7.95 6.64
C MET A 76 19.34 -9.04 5.90
N MET A 77 18.18 -9.37 6.42
CA MET A 77 17.20 -10.25 5.79
C MET A 77 15.94 -9.47 5.42
N MET A 78 15.31 -9.86 4.32
CA MET A 78 13.99 -9.37 3.91
C MET A 78 13.00 -10.53 4.08
N GLN A 79 11.93 -10.30 4.85
CA GLN A 79 10.90 -11.30 5.07
C GLN A 79 9.56 -10.83 4.49
N PRO A 80 8.95 -11.61 3.58
CA PRO A 80 7.60 -11.34 3.09
C PRO A 80 6.58 -11.30 4.23
N GLN A 81 5.59 -10.43 4.09
CA GLN A 81 4.47 -10.26 5.01
C GLN A 81 3.17 -10.52 4.23
N GLU A 82 2.29 -11.33 4.79
CA GLU A 82 0.97 -11.57 4.19
C GLU A 82 0.05 -10.35 4.33
N ASN A 83 0.23 -9.59 5.40
CA ASN A 83 -0.45 -8.33 5.67
C ASN A 83 0.39 -7.48 6.63
N VAL A 84 0.05 -6.20 6.74
CA VAL A 84 0.66 -5.28 7.71
C VAL A 84 -0.43 -4.61 8.53
N PRO A 85 -0.45 -4.79 9.87
CA PRO A 85 -1.42 -4.14 10.73
C PRO A 85 -1.14 -2.64 10.87
N ILE A 86 -2.19 -1.83 10.77
CA ILE A 86 -2.19 -0.38 10.94
C ILE A 86 -3.00 -0.04 12.20
N PRO A 87 -2.34 0.18 13.34
CA PRO A 87 -3.00 0.28 14.64
C PRO A 87 -3.96 1.47 14.70
N ALA A 88 -5.06 1.32 15.45
CA ALA A 88 -5.98 2.38 15.78
C ALA A 88 -5.25 3.58 16.43
N GLN A 89 -5.64 4.80 16.06
CA GLN A 89 -5.03 6.05 16.53
C GLN A 89 -3.49 6.08 16.36
N GLY A 90 -2.96 5.36 15.36
CA GLY A 90 -1.54 5.13 15.19
C GLY A 90 -1.05 5.37 13.78
N GLN A 91 0.21 5.02 13.54
CA GLN A 91 0.86 5.13 12.23
C GLN A 91 1.84 3.99 12.00
N VAL A 92 2.10 3.69 10.74
CA VAL A 92 3.11 2.71 10.28
C VAL A 92 3.94 3.33 9.17
N SER A 93 5.26 3.35 9.35
CA SER A 93 6.19 3.87 8.36
C SER A 93 6.82 2.74 7.56
N PHE A 94 6.62 2.77 6.24
CA PHE A 94 7.34 1.96 5.26
C PHE A 94 8.59 2.74 4.84
N LYS A 95 9.77 2.29 5.26
CA LYS A 95 11.05 3.01 5.09
C LYS A 95 12.22 2.06 4.83
N PRO A 96 13.34 2.55 4.26
CA PRO A 96 14.55 1.76 4.09
C PRO A 96 15.00 1.09 5.39
N GLY A 97 15.32 -0.21 5.34
CA GLY A 97 15.71 -0.98 6.52
C GLY A 97 14.55 -1.39 7.44
N GLY A 98 13.30 -1.14 7.05
CA GLY A 98 12.09 -1.62 7.73
C GLY A 98 11.05 -2.18 6.75
N LEU A 99 9.78 -1.86 6.98
CA LEU A 99 8.69 -2.24 6.08
C LEU A 99 8.82 -1.54 4.73
N HIS A 100 8.51 -2.23 3.64
CA HIS A 100 8.48 -1.66 2.29
C HIS A 100 7.62 -2.51 1.35
N VAL A 101 7.13 -1.90 0.27
CA VAL A 101 6.54 -2.64 -0.84
C VAL A 101 7.65 -2.94 -1.83
N MET A 102 7.99 -4.22 -1.98
CA MET A 102 8.96 -4.68 -2.97
C MET A 102 8.30 -4.74 -4.35
N LEU A 103 8.90 -4.08 -5.34
CA LEU A 103 8.53 -4.16 -6.75
C LEU A 103 9.43 -5.19 -7.43
N ILE A 104 8.84 -6.24 -8.00
CA ILE A 104 9.57 -7.34 -8.62
C ILE A 104 9.33 -7.34 -10.12
N GLY A 105 10.42 -7.42 -10.90
CA GLY A 105 10.37 -7.47 -12.35
C GLY A 105 9.79 -6.19 -12.93
N LEU A 106 10.52 -5.09 -12.80
CA LEU A 106 10.12 -3.80 -13.35
C LEU A 106 9.87 -3.90 -14.86
N THR A 107 8.75 -3.38 -15.34
CA THR A 107 8.36 -3.45 -16.76
C THR A 107 9.04 -2.40 -17.63
N GLN A 108 9.61 -1.38 -16.97
CA GLN A 108 10.32 -0.23 -17.54
C GLN A 108 11.36 0.30 -16.55
N ASP A 109 12.28 1.15 -17.02
CA ASP A 109 13.19 1.86 -16.13
C ASP A 109 12.41 2.86 -15.26
N LEU A 110 12.77 2.94 -13.99
CA LEU A 110 12.28 3.93 -13.03
C LEU A 110 13.40 4.93 -12.75
N ASN A 111 13.29 6.13 -13.31
CA ASN A 111 14.27 7.20 -13.16
C ASN A 111 13.79 8.25 -12.16
N ALA A 112 14.73 8.94 -11.52
CA ALA A 112 14.37 10.04 -10.63
C ALA A 112 13.58 11.12 -11.38
N GLY A 113 12.45 11.55 -10.79
CA GLY A 113 11.51 12.47 -11.42
C GLY A 113 10.32 11.79 -12.11
N ASP A 114 10.37 10.47 -12.32
CA ASP A 114 9.21 9.71 -12.78
C ASP A 114 8.15 9.61 -11.66
N THR A 115 6.92 9.26 -12.05
CA THR A 115 5.83 8.97 -11.12
C THR A 115 5.20 7.64 -11.49
N LEU A 116 4.95 6.79 -10.48
CA LEU A 116 4.24 5.52 -10.64
C LEU A 116 2.92 5.52 -9.85
N ALA A 117 1.93 4.80 -10.38
CA ALA A 117 0.68 4.57 -9.67
C ALA A 117 0.82 3.36 -8.75
N LEU A 118 0.54 3.55 -7.46
CA LEU A 118 0.45 2.48 -6.47
C LEU A 118 -1.00 2.34 -6.01
N THR A 119 -1.48 1.11 -5.94
CA THR A 119 -2.78 0.77 -5.38
C THR A 119 -2.57 -0.07 -4.12
N LEU A 120 -3.16 0.35 -3.01
CA LEU A 120 -3.10 -0.33 -1.72
C LEU A 120 -4.50 -0.82 -1.35
N THR A 121 -4.63 -2.08 -0.99
CA THR A 121 -5.90 -2.67 -0.57
C THR A 121 -5.86 -2.97 0.92
N PHE A 122 -6.66 -2.23 1.67
CA PHE A 122 -6.88 -2.40 3.09
C PHE A 122 -8.14 -3.23 3.35
N GLN A 123 -8.18 -3.91 4.50
CA GLN A 123 -9.32 -4.76 4.87
C GLN A 123 -10.59 -3.94 5.10
N ASN A 124 -10.50 -2.80 5.80
CA ASN A 124 -11.65 -2.00 6.22
C ASN A 124 -11.80 -0.70 5.41
N ALA A 125 -10.69 0.00 5.15
CA ALA A 125 -10.68 1.24 4.37
C ALA A 125 -10.86 1.00 2.85
N GLY A 126 -10.73 -0.26 2.40
CA GLY A 126 -10.84 -0.64 1.00
C GLY A 126 -9.60 -0.25 0.20
N THR A 127 -9.79 0.09 -1.08
CA THR A 127 -8.69 0.40 -1.98
C THR A 127 -8.36 1.90 -1.98
N LEU A 128 -7.08 2.21 -1.81
CA LEU A 128 -6.52 3.55 -1.91
C LEU A 128 -5.48 3.59 -3.03
N GLN A 129 -5.56 4.61 -3.88
CA GLN A 129 -4.60 4.85 -4.96
C GLN A 129 -3.79 6.09 -4.64
N LEU A 130 -2.48 6.02 -4.89
CA LEU A 130 -1.58 7.14 -4.72
C LEU A 130 -0.56 7.19 -5.86
N GLU A 131 -0.20 8.42 -6.23
CA GLU A 131 0.92 8.69 -7.11
C GLU A 131 2.20 8.75 -6.29
N VAL A 132 3.18 7.97 -6.71
CA VAL A 132 4.44 7.78 -5.99
C VAL A 132 5.58 8.33 -6.85
N PRO A 133 6.20 9.45 -6.46
CA PRO A 133 7.36 9.97 -7.16
C PRO A 133 8.59 9.07 -6.96
N VAL A 134 9.36 8.86 -8.02
CA VAL A 134 10.65 8.17 -7.97
C VAL A 134 11.71 9.19 -7.54
N LYS A 135 12.42 8.90 -6.45
CA LYS A 135 13.44 9.80 -5.87
C LYS A 135 14.68 9.02 -5.49
N THR A 136 15.85 9.62 -5.67
CA THR A 136 17.09 9.09 -5.09
C THR A 136 17.03 9.18 -3.56
N PRO A 137 17.41 8.11 -2.83
CA PRO A 137 17.50 8.14 -1.37
C PRO A 137 18.46 9.23 -0.84
#